data_AF-Q2MYQ9-F1
#
_entry.id   AF-Q2MYQ9-F1
#
_cell.length_a   1.000
_cell.length_b   1.000
_cell.length_c   1.000
_cell.angle_alpha   90.00
_cell.angle_beta   90.00
_cell.angle_gamma   90.00
#
_symmetry.space_group_name_H-M   'P 1'
#
loop_
_entity.id
_entity.type
_entity.pdbx_description
1 polymer ?
#
loop_
_entity_poly.entity_id
_entity_poly.type
_entity_poly.pdbx_seq_one_letter_code
_entity_poly.pdbx_strand_id
1 'polypeptide(L)'
;LLSLGTGTTSEFDKTHTAEETAKWGALQWMLVIQQMTEAASSYMTDYYLSTAFQALDSQNNYLRVQENALTGTTTELDDASEANMQLLVQVGEDLLKKSVSKDNPETYEEALKRFAKLLSDRKKLRANKASY
;
A
#
# COMPACT_ATOMS: atom_id res chain seq x y z
N LEU A 1 -14.14 -1.32 -1.79
CA LEU A 1 -13.22 -0.33 -1.20
C LEU A 1 -11.88 -0.49 -1.89
N LEU A 2 -11.36 0.58 -2.50
CA LEU A 2 -9.99 0.62 -3.02
C LEU A 2 -9.15 1.39 -2.01
N SER A 3 -8.08 0.78 -1.52
CA SER A 3 -7.11 1.39 -0.61
C SER A 3 -5.74 1.36 -1.27
N LEU A 4 -5.12 2.53 -1.39
CA LEU A 4 -3.79 2.71 -1.98
C LEU A 4 -2.85 3.11 -0.86
N GLY A 5 -1.65 2.55 -0.83
CA GLY A 5 -0.60 3.01 0.06
C GLY A 5 0.63 3.48 -0.70
N THR A 6 1.54 4.09 0.04
CA THR A 6 2.77 4.73 -0.47
C THR A 6 3.99 3.83 -0.31
N GLY A 7 3.76 2.55 0.04
CA GLY A 7 4.82 1.58 0.25
C GLY A 7 5.32 1.52 1.70
N THR A 8 5.99 0.42 2.02
CA THR A 8 6.77 0.21 3.24
C THR A 8 8.09 -0.43 2.87
N THR A 9 9.11 -0.27 3.72
CA THR A 9 10.35 -1.02 3.59
C THR A 9 10.31 -2.29 4.46
N SER A 10 10.94 -3.34 3.96
CA SER A 10 11.29 -4.55 4.71
C SER A 10 12.79 -4.79 4.72
N GLU A 11 13.59 -3.81 4.25
CA GLU A 11 15.04 -3.91 4.24
C GLU A 11 15.60 -3.83 5.66
N PHE A 12 16.39 -4.84 6.04
CA PHE A 12 17.02 -4.89 7.35
C PHE A 12 17.93 -3.67 7.60
N ASP A 13 18.62 -3.21 6.55
CA ASP A 13 19.51 -2.04 6.57
C ASP A 13 18.79 -0.71 6.88
N LYS A 14 17.46 -0.68 6.72
CA LYS A 14 16.59 0.45 7.07
C LYS A 14 15.73 0.17 8.31
N THR A 15 15.96 -0.96 8.98
CA THR A 15 15.36 -1.28 10.29
C THR A 15 16.39 -1.16 11.41
N HIS A 16 15.94 -1.30 12.66
CA HIS A 16 16.80 -1.12 13.83
C HIS A 16 16.69 -2.29 14.79
N THR A 17 17.80 -2.69 15.39
CA THR A 17 17.82 -3.71 16.43
C THR A 17 17.54 -3.11 17.82
N ALA A 18 17.06 -3.94 18.75
CA ALA A 18 16.88 -3.52 20.14
C ALA A 18 18.20 -3.10 20.81
N GLU A 19 19.32 -3.73 20.44
CA GLU A 19 20.64 -3.42 20.99
C GLU A 19 21.15 -2.04 20.57
N GLU A 20 20.97 -1.66 19.30
CA GLU A 20 21.34 -0.34 18.79
C GLU A 20 20.47 0.77 19.41
N THR A 21 19.15 0.54 19.44
CA THR A 21 18.17 1.51 19.94
C THR A 21 18.23 1.70 21.45
N ALA A 22 18.81 0.77 22.21
CA ALA A 22 19.02 0.89 23.65
C ALA A 22 19.85 2.13 24.04
N LYS A 23 20.67 2.66 23.12
CA LYS A 23 21.53 3.83 23.33
C LYS A 23 20.93 5.13 22.78
N TRP A 24 19.72 5.09 22.21
CA TRP A 24 19.12 6.26 21.57
C TRP A 24 18.56 7.26 22.58
N GLY A 25 18.73 8.54 22.26
CA GLY A 25 18.02 9.64 22.90
C GLY A 25 16.72 9.99 22.16
N ALA A 26 16.00 10.97 22.68
CA ALA A 26 14.72 11.40 22.13
C ALA A 26 14.80 11.87 20.66
N LEU A 27 15.91 12.51 20.27
CA LEU A 27 16.09 12.98 18.89
C LEU A 27 16.18 11.83 17.89
N GLN A 28 16.94 10.78 18.18
CA GLN A 28 17.02 9.60 17.29
C GLN A 28 15.65 8.91 17.16
N TRP A 29 14.92 8.78 18.28
CA TRP A 29 13.56 8.23 18.25
C TRP A 29 12.60 9.07 17.41
N MET A 30 12.66 10.40 17.53
CA MET A 30 11.80 11.31 16.78
C MET A 30 11.95 11.17 15.27
N LEU A 31 13.15 10.88 14.78
CA LEU A 31 13.42 10.73 13.35
C LEU A 31 12.75 9.49 12.74
N VAL A 32 12.56 8.41 13.50
CA VAL A 32 12.10 7.12 12.95
C VAL A 32 10.69 6.73 13.39
N ILE A 33 10.21 7.28 14.52
CA ILE A 33 8.93 6.85 15.11
C ILE A 33 7.76 7.06 14.15
N GLN A 34 7.78 8.15 13.39
CA GLN A 34 6.73 8.43 12.42
C GLN A 34 6.68 7.35 11.34
N GLN A 35 7.79 7.06 10.67
CA GLN A 35 7.87 6.00 9.65
C GLN A 35 7.44 4.63 10.21
N MET A 36 7.86 4.29 11.44
CA MET A 36 7.42 3.05 12.11
C MET A 36 5.91 3.00 12.32
N THR A 37 5.32 4.09 12.84
CA THR A 37 3.87 4.15 13.10
C THR A 37 3.05 4.17 11.82
N GLU A 38 3.55 4.79 10.75
CA GLU A 38 2.91 4.78 9.42
C GLU A 38 2.90 3.37 8.82
N ALA A 39 4.03 2.65 8.88
CA ALA A 39 4.10 1.26 8.47
C ALA A 39 3.15 0.38 9.30
N ALA A 40 3.16 0.53 10.64
CA ALA A 40 2.26 -0.19 11.53
C ALA A 40 0.78 0.10 11.21
N SER A 41 0.44 1.35 10.93
CA SER A 41 -0.91 1.76 10.54
C SER A 41 -1.36 1.10 9.23
N SER A 42 -0.46 1.00 8.24
CA SER A 42 -0.71 0.28 6.98
C SER A 42 -1.08 -1.18 7.24
N TYR A 43 -0.27 -1.89 8.03
CA TYR A 43 -0.52 -3.30 8.36
C TYR A 43 -1.78 -3.51 9.20
N MET A 44 -1.98 -2.73 10.25
CA MET A 44 -3.13 -2.90 11.15
C MET A 44 -4.46 -2.57 10.46
N THR A 45 -4.48 -1.51 9.65
CA THR A 45 -5.68 -1.14 8.89
C THR A 45 -6.03 -2.18 7.84
N ASP A 46 -5.04 -2.70 7.12
CA ASP A 46 -5.22 -3.80 6.16
C ASP A 46 -5.74 -5.06 6.86
N TYR A 47 -5.19 -5.41 8.02
CA TYR A 47 -5.65 -6.53 8.83
C TYR A 47 -7.12 -6.38 9.26
N TYR A 48 -7.51 -5.22 9.79
CA TYR A 48 -8.89 -4.98 10.23
C TYR A 48 -9.89 -5.05 9.07
N LEU A 49 -9.56 -4.42 7.94
CA LEU A 49 -10.43 -4.44 6.76
C LEU A 49 -10.50 -5.84 6.15
N SER A 50 -9.37 -6.51 5.98
CA SER A 50 -9.32 -7.89 5.48
C SER A 50 -10.17 -8.82 6.34
N THR A 51 -10.05 -8.73 7.67
CA THR A 51 -10.86 -9.53 8.61
C THR A 51 -12.36 -9.27 8.42
N ALA A 52 -12.77 -8.00 8.33
CA ALA A 52 -14.17 -7.64 8.18
C ALA A 52 -14.76 -8.11 6.83
N PHE A 53 -14.04 -7.94 5.73
CA PHE A 53 -14.48 -8.37 4.40
C PHE A 53 -14.46 -9.90 4.24
N GLN A 54 -13.50 -10.58 4.86
CA GLN A 54 -13.45 -12.05 4.90
C GLN A 54 -14.60 -12.65 5.68
N ALA A 55 -14.97 -12.07 6.83
CA ALA A 55 -16.09 -12.54 7.64
C ALA A 55 -17.45 -12.46 6.92
N LEU A 56 -17.54 -11.67 5.84
CA LEU A 56 -18.74 -11.50 5.01
C LEU A 56 -18.61 -12.14 3.62
N ASP A 57 -17.66 -13.07 3.43
CA ASP A 57 -17.36 -13.73 2.16
C ASP A 57 -17.21 -12.74 0.98
N SER A 58 -16.66 -11.57 1.28
CA SER A 58 -16.60 -10.42 0.40
C SER A 58 -15.16 -9.95 0.19
N GLN A 59 -14.16 -10.84 0.27
CA GLN A 59 -12.74 -10.48 0.18
C GLN A 59 -12.44 -9.64 -1.07
N ASN A 60 -13.03 -10.03 -2.19
CA ASN A 60 -12.84 -9.39 -3.50
C ASN A 60 -13.42 -7.97 -3.61
N ASN A 61 -14.18 -7.51 -2.60
CA ASN A 61 -14.69 -6.14 -2.52
C ASN A 61 -13.70 -5.19 -1.86
N TYR A 62 -12.63 -5.69 -1.26
CA TYR A 62 -11.51 -4.90 -0.75
C TYR A 62 -10.26 -5.15 -1.59
N LEU A 63 -9.69 -4.07 -2.13
CA LEU A 63 -8.43 -4.11 -2.87
C LEU A 63 -7.43 -3.18 -2.19
N ARG A 64 -6.39 -3.76 -1.60
CA ARG A 64 -5.22 -3.06 -1.04
C ARG A 64 -4.07 -3.13 -2.04
N VAL A 65 -3.67 -1.99 -2.59
CA VAL A 65 -2.49 -1.86 -3.46
C VAL A 65 -1.37 -1.24 -2.65
N GLN A 66 -0.30 -1.99 -2.41
CA GLN A 66 0.78 -1.61 -1.51
C GLN A 66 2.11 -2.23 -1.95
N GLU A 67 3.17 -1.44 -1.99
CA GLU A 67 4.55 -1.92 -2.09
C GLU A 67 5.08 -2.30 -0.70
N ASN A 68 5.72 -3.46 -0.55
CA ASN A 68 6.21 -3.92 0.76
C ASN A 68 7.74 -4.00 0.86
N ALA A 69 8.44 -3.66 -0.22
CA ALA A 69 9.90 -3.74 -0.30
C ALA A 69 10.48 -2.48 -0.98
N LEU A 70 10.15 -1.29 -0.46
CA LEU A 70 10.88 -0.07 -0.83
C LEU A 70 12.35 -0.15 -0.39
N THR A 71 13.24 0.39 -1.22
CA THR A 71 14.69 0.28 -1.06
C THR A 71 15.41 1.60 -1.31
N GLY A 72 16.57 1.82 -0.69
CA GLY A 72 17.43 2.96 -1.02
C GLY A 72 16.79 4.32 -0.73
N THR A 73 16.80 5.26 -1.70
CA THR A 73 16.23 6.61 -1.55
C THR A 73 14.70 6.62 -1.53
N THR A 74 14.06 5.59 -2.10
CA THR A 74 12.59 5.52 -2.18
C THR A 74 11.93 5.30 -0.81
N THR A 75 12.71 5.01 0.24
CA THR A 75 12.21 4.92 1.61
C THR A 75 12.04 6.28 2.27
N GLU A 76 12.72 7.31 1.76
CA GLU A 76 12.71 8.65 2.37
C GLU A 76 11.51 9.46 1.86
N LEU A 77 10.72 9.98 2.79
CA LEU A 77 9.49 10.71 2.50
C LEU A 77 9.75 12.13 1.96
N ASP A 78 10.92 12.70 2.26
CA ASP A 78 11.30 14.08 1.96
C ASP A 78 12.34 14.21 0.83
N ASP A 79 12.76 13.10 0.21
CA ASP A 79 13.64 13.14 -0.97
C ASP A 79 12.84 13.44 -2.25
N ALA A 80 12.69 14.74 -2.53
CA ALA A 80 12.07 15.25 -3.76
C ALA A 80 13.09 15.46 -4.90
N SER A 81 14.24 14.78 -4.89
CA SER A 81 15.17 14.85 -6.01
C SER A 81 14.53 14.25 -7.28
N GLU A 82 14.85 14.82 -8.44
CA GLU A 82 14.33 14.34 -9.73
C GLU A 82 14.61 12.84 -9.94
N ALA A 83 15.79 12.39 -9.52
CA ALA A 83 16.18 10.98 -9.59
C ALA A 83 15.26 10.11 -8.71
N ASN A 84 15.00 10.51 -7.46
CA ASN A 84 14.12 9.73 -6.58
C ASN A 84 12.67 9.74 -7.06
N MET A 85 12.18 10.86 -7.59
CA MET A 85 10.83 10.93 -8.17
C MET A 85 10.67 9.98 -9.36
N GLN A 86 11.67 9.87 -10.23
CA GLN A 86 11.67 8.91 -11.35
C GLN A 86 11.67 7.46 -10.85
N LEU A 87 12.45 7.15 -9.80
CA LEU A 87 12.41 5.82 -9.17
C LEU A 87 11.05 5.51 -8.57
N LEU A 88 10.39 6.46 -7.91
CA LEU A 88 9.05 6.27 -7.36
C LEU A 88 7.98 6.04 -8.45
N VAL A 89 8.10 6.70 -9.59
CA VAL A 89 7.26 6.40 -10.78
C VAL A 89 7.48 4.96 -11.22
N GLN A 90 8.75 4.55 -11.36
CA GLN A 90 9.09 3.19 -11.76
C GLN A 90 8.55 2.15 -10.77
N VAL A 91 8.67 2.38 -9.46
CA VAL A 91 8.07 1.53 -8.42
C VAL A 91 6.56 1.37 -8.63
N GLY A 92 5.85 2.46 -8.96
CA GLY A 92 4.43 2.42 -9.25
C GLY A 92 4.09 1.60 -10.50
N GLU A 93 4.86 1.76 -11.58
CA GLU A 93 4.70 1.00 -12.83
C GLU A 93 4.96 -0.50 -12.62
N ASP A 94 6.02 -0.84 -11.89
CA ASP A 94 6.38 -2.21 -11.55
C ASP A 94 5.34 -2.84 -10.59
N LEU A 95 4.81 -2.06 -9.64
CA LEU A 95 3.78 -2.51 -8.71
C LEU A 95 2.53 -2.98 -9.46
N LEU A 96 2.15 -2.33 -10.57
CA LEU A 96 1.01 -2.79 -11.38
C LEU A 96 1.18 -4.23 -11.88
N LYS A 97 2.42 -4.68 -12.09
CA LYS A 97 2.74 -6.03 -12.58
C LYS A 97 2.89 -7.07 -11.47
N LYS A 98 2.97 -6.66 -10.20
CA LYS A 98 3.03 -7.57 -9.07
C LYS A 98 1.69 -8.25 -8.82
N SER A 99 1.73 -9.46 -8.27
CA SER A 99 0.54 -10.21 -7.88
C SER A 99 -0.12 -9.59 -6.63
N VAL A 100 -1.45 -9.68 -6.54
CA VAL A 100 -2.22 -9.13 -5.40
C VAL A 100 -1.94 -9.86 -4.08
N SER A 101 -1.51 -11.12 -4.15
CA SER A 101 -1.05 -11.91 -3.01
C SER A 101 -0.09 -13.01 -3.47
N LYS A 102 0.50 -13.75 -2.53
CA LYS A 102 1.45 -14.84 -2.85
C LYS A 102 0.80 -16.03 -3.54
N ASP A 103 -0.45 -16.33 -3.21
CA ASP A 103 -1.16 -17.52 -3.69
C ASP A 103 -2.15 -17.20 -4.83
N ASN A 104 -2.32 -15.92 -5.18
CA ASN A 104 -3.17 -15.48 -6.28
C ASN A 104 -2.31 -14.88 -7.41
N PRO A 105 -2.29 -15.47 -8.62
CA PRO A 105 -1.52 -14.94 -9.75
C PRO A 105 -2.12 -13.66 -10.36
N GLU A 106 -3.34 -13.23 -9.99
CA GLU A 106 -3.94 -11.98 -10.45
C GLU A 106 -3.01 -10.80 -10.12
N THR A 107 -2.66 -10.01 -11.12
CA THR A 107 -1.83 -8.81 -10.96
C THR A 107 -2.65 -7.62 -10.45
N TYR A 108 -1.98 -6.63 -9.87
CA TYR A 108 -2.65 -5.39 -9.48
C TYR A 108 -3.30 -4.67 -10.67
N GLU A 109 -2.69 -4.70 -11.85
CA GLU A 109 -3.29 -4.14 -13.07
C GLU A 109 -4.63 -4.81 -13.42
N GLU A 110 -4.69 -6.14 -13.36
CA GLU A 110 -5.92 -6.90 -13.64
C GLU A 110 -7.01 -6.62 -12.60
N ALA A 111 -6.66 -6.63 -11.32
CA ALA A 111 -7.57 -6.33 -10.23
C ALA A 111 -8.11 -4.89 -10.33
N LEU A 112 -7.28 -3.93 -10.71
CA LEU A 112 -7.68 -2.53 -10.95
C LEU A 112 -8.59 -2.39 -12.17
N LYS A 113 -8.33 -3.12 -13.27
CA LYS A 113 -9.25 -3.17 -14.43
C LYS A 113 -10.61 -3.75 -14.04
N ARG A 114 -10.64 -4.82 -13.24
CA ARG A 114 -11.86 -5.39 -12.66
C ARG A 114 -12.60 -4.35 -11.81
N PHE A 115 -11.87 -3.63 -10.95
CA PHE A 115 -12.44 -2.59 -10.11
C PHE A 115 -13.01 -1.42 -10.94
N ALA A 116 -12.30 -0.98 -11.99
CA ALA A 116 -12.75 0.06 -12.91
C ALA A 116 -14.03 -0.33 -13.65
N LYS A 117 -14.15 -1.61 -14.07
CA LYS A 117 -15.39 -2.14 -14.65
C LYS A 117 -16.56 -2.04 -13.68
N LEU A 118 -16.38 -2.45 -12.42
CA LEU A 118 -17.41 -2.36 -11.37
C LEU A 118 -17.88 -0.91 -11.16
N LEU A 119 -16.96 0.06 -11.15
CA LEU A 119 -17.28 1.48 -11.02
C LEU A 119 -18.11 1.99 -12.23
N SER A 120 -17.69 1.63 -13.44
CA SER A 120 -18.38 2.00 -14.68
C SER A 120 -19.81 1.43 -14.73
N ASP A 121 -19.96 0.14 -14.43
CA ASP A 121 -21.25 -0.54 -14.45
C ASP A 121 -22.18 0.02 -13.36
N ARG A 122 -21.66 0.31 -12.16
CA ARG A 122 -22.42 0.96 -11.09
C ARG A 122 -22.89 2.36 -11.47
N LYS A 123 -22.05 3.16 -12.16
CA LYS A 123 -22.43 4.49 -12.66
C LYS A 123 -23.57 4.41 -13.68
N LYS A 124 -23.47 3.49 -14.65
CA LYS A 124 -24.52 3.27 -15.67
C LYS A 124 -25.84 2.84 -15.06
N LEU A 125 -25.81 1.86 -14.15
CA LEU A 125 -27.02 1.38 -13.46
C LEU A 125 -27.73 2.49 -12.68
N ARG A 126 -26.98 3.36 -12.01
CA ARG A 126 -27.55 4.51 -11.28
C ARG A 126 -28.15 5.55 -12.21
N ALA A 127 -27.49 5.85 -13.33
CA ALA A 127 -28.01 6.78 -14.33
C ALA A 127 -29.33 6.26 -14.92
N ASN A 128 -29.39 4.99 -15.30
CA ASN A 128 -30.60 4.38 -15.86
C ASN A 128 -31.78 4.39 -14.87
N LYS A 129 -31.52 4.18 -13.57
CA LYS A 129 -32.57 4.25 -12.53
C LYS A 129 -33.09 5.67 -12.26
N ALA A 130 -32.28 6.70 -12.50
CA ALA A 130 -32.69 8.10 -12.33
C ALA A 130 -33.51 8.64 -13.52
N SER A 131 -33.57 7.89 -14.63
CA SER A 131 -34.34 8.24 -15.83
C SER A 131 -35.77 7.69 -15.83
N TYR A 132 -36.19 7.02 -14.74
CA TYR A 132 -37.56 6.55 -14.51
C TYR A 132 -38.24 7.35 -13.40
#